data_AF-A0A9D7E4Y5-F1
#
_entry.id   AF-A0A9D7E4Y5-F1
#
_cell.length_a   1.000
_cell.length_b   1.000
_cell.length_c   1.000
_cell.angle_alpha   90.00
_cell.angle_beta   90.00
_cell.angle_gamma   90.00
#
_symmetry.space_group_name_H-M   'P 1'
#
loop_
_entity.id
_entity.type
_entity.pdbx_description
1 polymer ?
#
loop_
_entity_poly.entity_id
_entity_poly.type
_entity_poly.pdbx_seq_one_letter_code
_entity_poly.pdbx_strand_id
1 'polypeptide(L)'
;MTLSDELDTTVPAIARFQTPVVGGLQPNEVDLRRIARSLAARERYRYVSPQVCLTQRGYRVSSPCCSRRVDPQGGQIDIAWIEHIESNGWWRLHHRDHAGDRWVPYAEFARLHELLTHLNRDPGRLFWP
;
A
#
# COMPACT_ATOMS: atom_id res chain seq x y z
N MET A 1 -35.90 -6.34 32.01
CA MET A 1 -35.38 -7.70 31.78
C MET A 1 -34.52 -7.61 30.54
N THR A 2 -33.21 -7.76 30.75
CA THR A 2 -32.10 -7.40 29.87
C THR A 2 -32.14 -8.14 28.53
N LEU A 3 -32.20 -7.39 27.43
CA LEU A 3 -31.81 -7.87 26.11
C LEU A 3 -30.39 -7.36 25.83
N SER A 4 -29.43 -8.28 25.96
CA SER A 4 -28.24 -8.30 25.14
C SER A 4 -28.64 -8.26 23.67
N ASP A 5 -27.90 -7.56 22.82
CA ASP A 5 -27.23 -8.22 21.70
C ASP A 5 -26.25 -7.27 21.00
N GLU A 6 -25.14 -7.84 20.59
CA GLU A 6 -23.93 -7.21 20.12
C GLU A 6 -24.12 -6.58 18.73
N LEU A 7 -23.78 -5.31 18.58
CA LEU A 7 -23.64 -4.71 17.26
C LEU A 7 -22.25 -5.08 16.71
N ASP A 8 -22.22 -6.27 16.11
CA ASP A 8 -21.22 -6.71 15.13
C ASP A 8 -21.01 -5.59 14.10
N THR A 9 -19.84 -4.96 14.18
CA THR A 9 -19.40 -3.96 13.21
C THR A 9 -18.96 -4.70 11.95
N THR A 10 -19.95 -5.06 11.13
CA THR A 10 -19.73 -5.59 9.78
C THR A 10 -19.06 -4.51 8.92
N VAL A 11 -17.78 -4.71 8.63
CA VAL A 11 -17.00 -3.95 7.65
C VAL A 11 -17.54 -4.28 6.25
N PRO A 12 -17.81 -3.30 5.36
CA PRO A 12 -18.40 -3.60 4.07
C PRO A 12 -17.44 -4.37 3.17
N ALA A 13 -17.93 -5.49 2.63
CA ALA A 13 -17.29 -6.29 1.60
C ALA A 13 -17.13 -5.46 0.32
N ILE A 14 -15.89 -5.06 0.02
CA ILE A 14 -15.56 -4.33 -1.21
C ILE A 14 -15.69 -5.29 -2.40
N ALA A 15 -16.46 -4.86 -3.40
CA ALA A 15 -16.94 -5.66 -4.53
C ALA A 15 -15.81 -6.36 -5.31
N ARG A 16 -16.01 -7.66 -5.58
CA ARG A 16 -15.13 -8.50 -6.39
C ARG A 16 -15.49 -8.37 -7.87
N PHE A 17 -14.63 -7.75 -8.66
CA PHE A 17 -14.65 -7.89 -10.12
C PHE A 17 -13.45 -8.76 -10.54
N GLN A 18 -13.72 -9.93 -11.13
CA GLN A 18 -12.69 -10.92 -11.49
C GLN A 18 -12.44 -10.97 -13.00
N THR A 19 -11.18 -10.89 -13.39
CA THR A 19 -10.64 -11.49 -14.62
C THR A 19 -9.20 -11.94 -14.31
N PRO A 20 -8.81 -13.20 -14.52
CA PRO A 20 -7.47 -13.66 -14.19
C PRO A 20 -6.46 -13.10 -15.21
N VAL A 21 -5.56 -12.24 -14.76
CA VAL A 21 -4.38 -11.84 -15.54
C VAL A 21 -3.24 -12.78 -15.16
N VAL A 22 -2.81 -13.60 -16.11
CA VAL A 22 -1.59 -14.42 -15.99
C VAL A 22 -0.40 -13.46 -16.06
N GLY A 23 0.07 -12.98 -14.90
CA GLY A 23 1.29 -12.18 -14.77
C GLY A 23 2.50 -13.07 -14.53
N GLY A 24 3.61 -12.83 -15.24
CA GLY A 24 4.88 -13.55 -15.03
C GLY A 24 5.40 -13.43 -13.58
N LEU A 25 6.37 -14.28 -13.21
CA LEU A 25 6.90 -14.38 -11.84
C LEU A 25 7.09 -13.00 -11.21
N GLN A 26 6.21 -12.68 -10.26
CA GLN A 26 6.34 -11.51 -9.42
C GLN A 26 7.14 -11.90 -8.18
N PRO A 27 8.01 -11.03 -7.68
CA PRO A 27 8.29 -9.69 -8.18
C PRO A 27 9.32 -9.67 -9.32
N ASN A 28 9.13 -8.76 -10.28
CA ASN A 28 10.05 -8.52 -11.39
C ASN A 28 10.54 -7.05 -11.46
N GLU A 29 11.58 -6.80 -12.25
CA GLU A 29 12.17 -5.46 -12.41
C GLU A 29 11.31 -4.50 -13.27
N VAL A 30 10.47 -5.03 -14.16
CA VAL A 30 9.58 -4.23 -15.01
C VAL A 30 8.55 -3.51 -14.15
N ASP A 31 7.89 -4.22 -13.25
CA ASP A 31 6.91 -3.69 -12.32
C ASP A 31 7.59 -2.84 -11.24
N LEU A 32 8.82 -3.17 -10.81
CA LEU A 32 9.63 -2.28 -9.95
C LEU A 32 9.76 -0.88 -10.57
N ARG A 33 10.22 -0.82 -11.83
CA ARG A 33 10.39 0.45 -12.57
C ARG A 33 9.06 1.14 -12.83
N ARG A 34 7.98 0.39 -13.04
CA ARG A 34 6.62 0.92 -13.22
C ARG A 34 6.10 1.58 -11.94
N ILE A 35 6.28 0.94 -10.78
CA ILE A 35 5.90 1.48 -9.47
C ILE A 35 6.70 2.75 -9.20
N ALA A 36 8.03 2.71 -9.32
CA ALA A 36 8.88 3.87 -9.10
C ALA A 36 8.49 5.07 -9.99
N ARG A 37 8.20 4.82 -11.27
CA ARG A 37 7.73 5.88 -12.20
C ARG A 37 6.36 6.41 -11.81
N SER A 38 5.44 5.55 -11.40
CA SER A 38 4.10 5.97 -11.01
C SER A 38 4.14 6.86 -9.77
N LEU A 39 4.99 6.55 -8.79
CA LEU A 39 5.17 7.37 -7.59
C LEU A 39 5.66 8.78 -7.89
N ALA A 40 6.33 9.02 -9.02
CA ALA A 40 6.71 10.37 -9.46
C ALA A 40 5.50 11.24 -9.82
N ALA A 41 4.37 10.63 -10.21
CA ALA A 41 3.13 11.31 -10.56
C ALA A 41 2.17 11.49 -9.35
N ARG A 42 2.65 11.30 -8.12
CA ARG A 42 1.85 11.46 -6.90
C ARG A 42 1.26 12.87 -6.77
N GLU A 43 0.02 12.94 -6.30
CA GLU A 43 -0.68 14.22 -6.17
C GLU A 43 -0.19 15.01 -4.95
N ARG A 44 0.32 14.30 -3.94
CA ARG A 44 0.75 14.82 -2.63
C ARG A 44 2.22 14.51 -2.34
N TYR A 45 2.81 15.19 -1.37
CA TYR A 45 4.20 14.93 -0.91
C TYR A 45 5.24 15.04 -2.05
N ARG A 46 5.07 16.03 -2.93
CA ARG A 46 5.88 16.21 -4.16
C ARG A 46 7.37 16.52 -3.91
N TYR A 47 7.72 16.89 -2.68
CA TYR A 47 9.07 17.32 -2.31
C TYR A 47 9.98 16.20 -1.81
N VAL A 48 9.44 15.01 -1.52
CA VAL A 48 10.23 13.84 -1.08
C VAL A 48 10.36 12.82 -2.19
N SER A 49 11.49 12.16 -2.31
CA SER A 49 11.72 11.13 -3.33
C SER A 49 11.55 9.74 -2.73
N PRO A 50 10.37 9.09 -2.88
CA PRO A 50 10.20 7.72 -2.42
C PRO A 50 11.06 6.76 -3.24
N GLN A 51 11.52 5.70 -2.58
CA GLN A 51 12.29 4.61 -3.15
C GLN A 51 11.47 3.32 -3.12
N VAL A 52 11.72 2.45 -4.09
CA VAL A 52 11.04 1.16 -4.20
C VAL A 52 12.09 0.06 -4.25
N CYS A 53 11.92 -0.95 -3.40
CA CYS A 53 12.80 -2.11 -3.32
C CYS A 53 12.01 -3.40 -3.58
N LEU A 54 12.67 -4.37 -4.22
CA LEU A 54 12.16 -5.74 -4.35
C LEU A 54 12.12 -6.40 -2.97
N THR A 55 11.10 -7.22 -2.74
CA THR A 55 10.97 -8.09 -1.56
C THR A 55 10.67 -9.51 -2.02
N GLN A 56 10.56 -10.48 -1.11
CA GLN A 56 10.22 -11.85 -1.48
C GLN A 56 8.81 -12.00 -2.08
N ARG A 57 7.87 -11.13 -1.68
CA ARG A 57 6.44 -11.26 -2.04
C ARG A 57 5.86 -10.02 -2.71
N GLY A 58 6.71 -9.19 -3.32
CA GLY A 58 6.30 -7.95 -3.99
C GLY A 58 7.30 -6.81 -3.78
N TYR A 59 6.81 -5.62 -3.44
CA TYR A 59 7.60 -4.38 -3.44
C TYR A 59 7.39 -3.55 -2.19
N ARG A 60 8.47 -3.08 -1.58
CA ARG A 60 8.43 -2.14 -0.46
C ARG A 60 8.69 -0.73 -0.96
N VAL A 61 7.86 0.21 -0.53
CA VAL A 61 8.01 1.63 -0.80
C VAL A 61 8.40 2.31 0.50
N SER A 62 9.49 3.06 0.46
CA SER A 62 9.97 3.88 1.55
C SER A 62 10.15 5.31 1.09
N SER A 63 10.05 6.27 2.00
CA SER A 63 10.17 7.68 1.70
C SER A 63 10.86 8.40 2.84
N PRO A 64 11.63 9.47 2.56
CA PRO A 64 12.01 10.42 3.60
C PRO A 64 10.77 10.88 4.37
N CYS A 65 10.88 10.89 5.70
CA CYS A 65 9.85 11.39 6.59
C CYS A 65 9.85 12.92 6.59
N CYS A 66 8.73 13.54 6.21
CA CYS A 66 8.57 14.99 6.27
C CYS A 66 8.23 15.49 7.68
N SER A 67 7.73 14.59 8.53
CA SER A 67 7.20 14.92 9.84
C SER A 67 8.28 14.77 10.90
N ARG A 68 8.78 15.91 11.43
CA ARG A 68 9.70 15.92 12.58
C ARG A 68 9.11 15.26 13.83
N ARG A 69 7.79 15.06 13.87
CA ARG A 69 7.09 14.37 14.97
C ARG A 69 7.24 12.85 14.89
N VAL A 70 7.33 12.31 13.67
CA VAL A 70 7.47 10.88 13.41
C VAL A 70 8.94 10.49 13.35
N ASP A 71 9.76 11.29 12.69
CA ASP A 71 11.22 11.16 12.71
C ASP A 71 11.87 12.54 12.78
N PRO A 72 12.46 12.92 13.93
CA PRO A 72 13.15 14.20 14.09
C PRO A 72 14.31 14.42 13.11
N GLN A 73 14.91 13.34 12.60
CA GLN A 73 16.02 13.39 11.65
C GLN A 73 15.56 13.41 10.18
N GLY A 74 14.25 13.22 9.93
CA GLY A 74 13.71 13.14 8.57
C GLY A 74 14.24 11.93 7.79
N GLY A 75 14.56 10.85 8.49
CA GLY A 75 15.09 9.62 7.94
C GLY A 75 14.08 8.89 7.05
N GLN A 76 14.55 7.82 6.42
CA GLN A 76 13.76 7.04 5.50
C GLN A 76 12.83 6.10 6.27
N ILE A 77 11.53 6.25 6.07
CA ILE A 77 10.50 5.42 6.68
C ILE A 77 9.84 4.54 5.63
N ASP A 78 9.47 3.34 6.03
CA ASP A 78 8.64 2.45 5.23
C ASP A 78 7.20 2.98 5.23
N ILE A 79 6.63 3.20 4.05
CA ILE A 79 5.32 3.83 3.91
C ILE A 79 4.26 2.88 3.37
N ALA A 80 4.64 2.04 2.41
CA ALA A 80 3.73 1.12 1.75
C ALA A 80 4.43 -0.20 1.43
N TRP A 81 3.67 -1.29 1.48
CA TRP A 81 4.10 -2.59 0.98
C TRP A 81 3.05 -3.10 0.00
N ILE A 82 3.52 -3.43 -1.21
CA ILE A 82 2.72 -3.95 -2.30
C ILE A 82 3.01 -5.45 -2.38
N GLU A 83 2.09 -6.27 -1.90
CA GLU A 83 2.18 -7.73 -1.94
C GLU A 83 1.53 -8.25 -3.23
N HIS A 84 2.19 -9.17 -3.93
CA HIS A 84 1.56 -9.96 -4.98
C HIS A 84 1.02 -11.26 -4.39
N ILE A 85 -0.29 -11.47 -4.50
CA ILE A 85 -0.96 -12.68 -4.01
C ILE A 85 -0.92 -13.73 -5.12
N GLU A 86 0.03 -14.66 -5.01
CA GLU A 86 0.23 -15.70 -6.05
C GLU A 86 -0.99 -16.57 -6.31
N SER A 87 -1.83 -16.82 -5.29
CA SER A 87 -3.00 -17.70 -5.42
C SER A 87 -4.09 -17.17 -6.35
N ASN A 88 -4.17 -15.85 -6.56
CA ASN A 88 -5.21 -15.22 -7.38
C ASN A 88 -4.68 -14.14 -8.33
N GLY A 89 -3.38 -13.82 -8.30
CA GLY A 89 -2.75 -12.77 -9.10
C GLY A 89 -3.13 -11.34 -8.69
N TRP A 90 -3.76 -11.16 -7.54
CA TRP A 90 -4.17 -9.84 -7.04
C TRP A 90 -3.01 -9.15 -6.32
N TRP A 91 -3.18 -7.86 -6.13
CA TRP A 91 -2.23 -7.00 -5.45
C TRP A 91 -2.83 -6.50 -4.15
N ARG A 92 -2.15 -6.74 -3.03
CA ARG A 92 -2.55 -6.19 -1.74
C ARG A 92 -1.65 -5.02 -1.39
N LEU A 93 -2.28 -3.91 -1.03
CA LEU A 93 -1.61 -2.75 -0.48
C LEU A 93 -1.67 -2.83 1.04
N HIS A 94 -0.53 -2.63 1.68
CA HIS A 94 -0.40 -2.45 3.12
C HIS A 94 0.16 -1.06 3.39
N HIS A 95 -0.28 -0.45 4.48
CA HIS A 95 0.38 0.73 5.04
C HIS A 95 1.19 0.33 6.28
N ARG A 96 2.19 1.14 6.63
CA ARG A 96 2.93 0.97 7.88
C ARG A 96 2.17 1.65 9.01
N ASP A 97 1.88 0.92 10.08
CA ASP A 97 1.49 1.50 11.37
C ASP A 97 2.78 1.76 12.16
N HIS A 98 3.20 3.03 12.18
CA HIS A 98 4.44 3.45 12.84
C HIS A 98 4.35 3.45 14.37
N ALA A 99 3.15 3.50 14.94
CA ALA A 99 2.98 3.43 16.40
C ALA A 99 3.15 1.97 16.89
N GLY A 100 2.62 1.02 16.12
CA GLY A 100 2.70 -0.42 16.43
C GLY A 100 3.83 -1.18 15.72
N ASP A 101 4.68 -0.48 14.97
CA ASP A 101 5.76 -1.02 14.13
C ASP A 101 5.37 -2.23 13.24
N ARG A 102 4.18 -2.19 12.64
CA ARG A 102 3.61 -3.33 11.91
C ARG A 102 3.06 -2.93 10.54
N TRP A 103 2.94 -3.91 9.66
CA TRP A 103 2.23 -3.77 8.39
C TRP A 103 0.75 -4.09 8.59
N VAL A 104 -0.12 -3.21 8.09
CA VAL A 104 -1.57 -3.38 8.18
C VAL A 104 -2.14 -3.48 6.76
N PRO A 105 -2.89 -4.55 6.43
CA PRO A 105 -3.61 -4.66 5.16
C PRO A 105 -4.55 -3.46 4.98
N TYR A 106 -4.47 -2.83 3.82
CA TYR A 106 -5.30 -1.68 3.49
C TYR A 106 -6.40 -2.05 2.49
N ALA A 107 -6.03 -2.57 1.32
CA ALA A 107 -6.97 -2.95 0.27
C ALA A 107 -6.33 -3.93 -0.72
N GLU A 108 -7.16 -4.64 -1.48
CA GLU A 108 -6.74 -5.52 -2.57
C GLU A 108 -7.25 -5.00 -3.91
N PHE A 109 -6.45 -5.21 -4.95
CA PHE A 109 -6.68 -4.71 -6.30
C PHE A 109 -6.40 -5.83 -7.29
N ALA A 110 -7.28 -6.01 -8.27
CA ALA A 110 -7.06 -6.98 -9.35
C ALA A 110 -5.89 -6.56 -10.25
N ARG A 111 -5.58 -5.25 -10.33
CA ARG A 111 -4.57 -4.70 -11.22
C ARG A 111 -3.64 -3.73 -10.49
N LEU A 112 -2.34 -3.84 -10.77
CA LEU A 112 -1.31 -2.96 -10.18
C LEU A 112 -1.57 -1.47 -10.43
N HIS A 113 -2.08 -1.09 -11.60
CA HIS A 113 -2.32 0.33 -11.90
C HIS A 113 -3.41 0.96 -11.01
N GLU A 114 -4.45 0.19 -10.64
CA GLU A 114 -5.53 0.66 -9.77
C GLU A 114 -4.99 0.94 -8.36
N LEU A 115 -4.18 0.01 -7.85
CA LEU A 115 -3.43 0.16 -6.60
C LEU A 115 -2.57 1.43 -6.63
N LEU A 116 -1.81 1.63 -7.71
CA LEU A 116 -0.91 2.78 -7.85
C LEU A 116 -1.67 4.11 -7.93
N THR A 117 -2.80 4.16 -8.65
CA THR A 117 -3.68 5.33 -8.65
C THR A 117 -4.17 5.66 -7.23
N HIS A 118 -4.54 4.64 -6.46
CA HIS A 118 -4.99 4.82 -5.08
C HIS A 118 -3.85 5.32 -4.17
N LEU A 119 -2.68 4.69 -4.24
CA LEU A 119 -1.48 5.08 -3.49
C LEU A 119 -1.04 6.52 -3.81
N ASN A 120 -1.09 6.93 -5.08
CA ASN A 120 -0.68 8.28 -5.51
C ASN A 120 -1.65 9.38 -5.07
N ARG A 121 -2.93 9.05 -4.90
CA ARG A 121 -3.96 9.97 -4.41
C ARG A 121 -3.93 10.09 -2.89
N ASP A 122 -3.66 8.98 -2.20
CA ASP A 122 -3.67 8.85 -0.74
C ASP A 122 -4.78 9.69 -0.06
N PRO A 123 -6.07 9.41 -0.36
CA PRO A 123 -7.17 10.22 0.13
C PRO A 123 -7.27 10.21 1.67
N GLY A 124 -6.83 9.12 2.29
CA GLY A 124 -6.84 8.93 3.74
C GLY A 124 -5.61 9.49 4.47
N ARG A 125 -4.57 9.94 3.76
CA ARG A 125 -3.28 10.36 4.35
C ARG A 125 -2.64 9.28 5.22
N LEU A 126 -2.68 8.03 4.75
CA LEU A 126 -2.24 6.87 5.53
C LEU A 126 -0.80 6.46 5.26
N PHE A 127 -0.24 6.84 4.11
CA PHE A 127 1.08 6.36 3.69
C PHE A 127 2.21 7.33 4.07
N TRP A 128 1.96 8.64 4.09
CA TRP A 128 2.95 9.64 4.51
C TRP A 128 2.50 10.39 5.78
N PRO A 129 2.93 9.95 6.97
CA PRO A 129 2.62 10.58 8.26
C PRO A 129 3.49 11.83 8.57
#